data_AF-A0AB39ISC7-F1
#
_entry.id   AF-A0AB39ISC7-F1
#
_cell.length_a   1.000
_cell.length_b   1.000
_cell.length_c   1.000
_cell.angle_alpha   90.00
_cell.angle_beta   90.00
_cell.angle_gamma   90.00
#
_symmetry.space_group_name_H-M   'P 1'
#
loop_
_entity.id
_entity.type
_entity.pdbx_description
1 polymer ?
#
loop_
_entity_poly.entity_id
_entity_poly.type
_entity_poly.pdbx_seq_one_letter_code
_entity_poly.pdbx_strand_id
1 'polypeptide(L)'
;MNLVPRVPAIVIDDDVWHRVVTFPADPQREGERFQSLLIASCHAWAALKPGVTDASFGIYSEPPGSADSLTPLWQPLRLHYNGSELSILMGC
;
A
#
# COMPACT_ATOMS: atom_id res chain seq x y z
N MET A 1 13.90 3.45 -30.31
CA MET A 1 14.49 3.44 -28.96
C MET A 1 13.79 2.37 -28.16
N ASN A 2 14.48 1.29 -27.80
CA ASN A 2 13.94 0.29 -26.87
C ASN A 2 13.95 0.92 -25.48
N LEU A 3 12.80 1.39 -25.02
CA LEU A 3 12.62 1.72 -23.62
C LEU A 3 12.61 0.38 -22.87
N VAL A 4 13.74 0.03 -22.25
CA VAL A 4 13.72 -1.03 -21.23
C VAL A 4 12.72 -0.55 -20.18
N PRO A 5 11.62 -1.29 -19.92
CA PRO A 5 10.70 -0.89 -18.87
C PRO A 5 11.50 -0.88 -17.58
N ARG A 6 11.78 0.31 -17.05
CA ARG A 6 12.33 0.41 -15.69
C ARG A 6 11.20 0.08 -14.75
N VAL A 7 11.35 -1.04 -14.05
CA VAL A 7 10.50 -1.34 -12.89
C VAL A 7 10.76 -0.22 -11.88
N PRO A 8 9.74 0.54 -11.46
CA PRO A 8 9.95 1.62 -10.51
C PRO A 8 10.40 1.04 -9.17
N ALA A 9 11.27 1.77 -8.47
CA ALA A 9 11.55 1.44 -7.08
C ALA A 9 10.27 1.70 -6.25
N ILE A 10 9.95 0.80 -5.33
CA ILE A 10 8.80 0.96 -4.44
C ILE A 10 9.28 1.61 -3.15
N VAL A 11 8.66 2.72 -2.78
CA VAL A 11 8.90 3.42 -1.51
C VAL A 11 7.63 3.33 -0.68
N ILE A 12 7.75 2.90 0.56
CA ILE A 12 6.63 2.83 1.51
C ILE A 12 6.87 3.91 2.55
N ASP A 13 5.91 4.81 2.71
CA ASP A 13 5.97 5.85 3.72
C ASP A 13 5.93 5.24 5.14
N ASP A 14 6.61 5.87 6.09
CA ASP A 14 6.70 5.39 7.46
C ASP A 14 5.31 5.25 8.10
N ASP A 15 4.37 6.18 7.86
CA ASP A 15 3.02 6.07 8.44
C ASP A 15 2.27 4.86 7.88
N VAL A 16 2.45 4.56 6.59
CA VAL A 16 1.90 3.35 5.97
C VAL A 16 2.53 2.12 6.63
N TRP A 17 3.86 2.08 6.76
CA TRP A 17 4.56 0.96 7.37
C TRP A 17 4.02 0.64 8.77
N HIS A 18 3.91 1.66 9.63
CA HIS A 18 3.47 1.50 11.01
C HIS A 18 1.98 1.13 11.14
N ARG A 19 1.12 1.69 10.29
CA ARG A 19 -0.34 1.49 10.36
C ARG A 19 -0.81 0.22 9.67
N VAL A 20 -0.12 -0.19 8.62
CA VAL A 20 -0.54 -1.30 7.76
C VAL A 20 0.29 -2.55 8.01
N VAL A 21 1.61 -2.42 8.17
CA VAL A 21 2.53 -3.57 8.13
C VAL A 21 2.87 -4.05 9.53
N THR A 22 3.55 -3.22 10.32
CA THR A 22 4.02 -3.58 11.68
C THR A 22 2.93 -3.44 12.74
N PHE A 23 1.68 -3.37 12.32
CA PHE A 23 0.54 -3.13 13.17
C PHE A 23 0.47 -4.15 14.34
N PRO A 24 0.31 -3.70 15.60
CA PRO A 24 0.65 -4.49 16.78
C PRO A 24 -0.35 -5.60 17.14
N ALA A 25 -1.48 -5.70 16.45
CA ALA A 25 -2.51 -6.68 16.81
C ALA A 25 -2.03 -8.14 16.66
N ASP A 26 -1.15 -8.42 15.71
CA ASP A 26 -0.55 -9.74 15.52
C ASP A 26 0.80 -9.66 14.78
N PRO A 27 1.94 -9.72 15.48
CA PRO A 27 3.27 -9.71 14.86
C PRO A 27 3.52 -10.87 13.89
N GLN A 28 2.84 -12.02 14.04
CA GLN A 28 3.07 -13.18 13.17
C GLN A 28 2.56 -12.96 11.74
N ARG A 29 1.62 -12.03 11.57
CA ARG A 29 0.99 -11.72 10.27
C ARG A 29 1.59 -10.51 9.57
N GLU A 30 2.73 -9.98 10.05
CA GLU A 30 3.41 -8.84 9.41
C GLU A 30 3.74 -9.11 7.94
N GLY A 31 4.26 -10.29 7.63
CA GLY A 31 4.56 -10.71 6.26
C GLY A 31 3.32 -10.77 5.36
N GLU A 32 2.19 -11.26 5.88
CA GLU A 32 0.91 -11.30 5.15
C GLU A 32 0.42 -9.88 4.85
N ARG A 33 0.46 -8.98 5.83
CA ARG A 33 0.05 -7.59 5.66
C ARG A 33 0.94 -6.85 4.67
N PHE A 34 2.25 -7.06 4.73
CA PHE A 34 3.19 -6.53 3.75
C PHE A 34 2.87 -7.04 2.34
N GLN A 35 2.61 -8.34 2.18
CA GLN A 35 2.24 -8.92 0.89
C GLN A 35 0.91 -8.34 0.38
N SER A 36 -0.10 -8.19 1.23
CA SER A 36 -1.38 -7.58 0.86
C SER A 36 -1.23 -6.13 0.41
N LEU A 37 -0.38 -5.34 1.09
CA LEU A 37 -0.06 -3.97 0.69
C LEU A 37 0.56 -3.92 -0.71
N LEU A 38 1.54 -4.79 -0.99
CA LEU A 38 2.19 -4.85 -2.29
C LEU A 38 1.21 -5.28 -3.40
N ILE A 39 0.38 -6.30 -3.16
CA ILE A 39 -0.61 -6.77 -4.14
C ILE A 39 -1.63 -5.66 -4.46
N ALA A 40 -2.18 -5.01 -3.44
CA ALA A 40 -3.12 -3.91 -3.62
C ALA A 40 -2.49 -2.74 -4.40
N SER A 41 -1.25 -2.40 -4.09
CA SER A 41 -0.48 -1.37 -4.81
C SER A 41 -0.25 -1.73 -6.27
N CYS A 42 0.12 -2.99 -6.57
CA CYS A 42 0.26 -3.47 -7.94
C CYS A 42 -1.05 -3.38 -8.72
N HIS A 43 -2.19 -3.73 -8.10
CA HIS A 43 -3.49 -3.60 -8.75
C HIS A 43 -3.85 -2.12 -9.01
N ALA A 44 -3.63 -1.24 -8.04
CA ALA A 44 -3.88 0.19 -8.20
C ALA A 44 -2.97 0.80 -9.30
N TRP A 45 -1.70 0.40 -9.36
CA TRP A 45 -0.77 0.82 -10.43
C TRP A 45 -1.20 0.31 -11.81
N ALA A 46 -1.57 -0.97 -11.92
CA ALA A 46 -2.01 -1.57 -13.18
C ALA A 46 -3.32 -0.95 -13.72
N ALA A 47 -4.14 -0.36 -12.84
CA ALA A 47 -5.37 0.32 -13.22
C ALA A 47 -5.15 1.77 -13.71
N LEU A 48 -3.93 2.32 -13.59
CA LEU A 48 -3.65 3.69 -14.03
C LEU A 48 -3.66 3.82 -15.56
N LYS A 49 -4.26 4.90 -16.03
CA LYS A 49 -4.22 5.28 -17.44
C LYS A 49 -2.83 5.85 -17.78
N PRO A 50 -2.36 5.70 -19.04
CA PRO A 50 -1.12 6.32 -19.47
C PRO A 50 -1.09 7.83 -19.16
N GLY A 51 0.00 8.29 -18.54
CA GLY A 51 0.19 9.69 -18.13
C GLY A 51 -0.42 10.06 -16.78
N VAL A 52 -1.15 9.16 -16.11
CA VAL A 52 -1.60 9.36 -14.73
C VAL A 52 -0.53 8.88 -13.76
N THR A 53 -0.16 9.74 -12.81
CA THR A 53 0.88 9.49 -11.80
C THR A 53 0.33 9.09 -10.44
N ASP A 54 -0.98 9.24 -10.22
CA ASP A 54 -1.58 9.13 -8.90
C ASP A 54 -2.79 8.22 -8.89
N ALA A 55 -2.86 7.32 -7.91
CA ALA A 55 -4.02 6.44 -7.69
C ALA A 55 -4.44 6.47 -6.22
N SER A 56 -5.73 6.60 -5.94
CA SER A 56 -6.27 6.32 -4.62
C SER A 56 -6.69 4.86 -4.53
N PHE A 57 -6.38 4.21 -3.42
CA PHE A 57 -6.80 2.85 -3.12
C PHE A 57 -6.94 2.68 -1.60
N GLY A 58 -7.11 1.45 -1.14
CA GLY A 58 -7.01 1.17 0.27
C GLY A 58 -7.08 -0.32 0.54
N ILE A 59 -6.90 -0.66 1.80
CA ILE A 59 -6.88 -2.03 2.29
C ILE A 59 -7.60 -2.10 3.62
N TYR A 60 -8.10 -3.29 3.95
CA TYR A 60 -8.66 -3.55 5.27
C TYR A 60 -7.54 -4.00 6.20
N SER A 61 -7.44 -3.35 7.35
CA SER A 61 -6.54 -3.73 8.44
C SER A 61 -7.36 -4.10 9.66
N GLU A 62 -6.95 -5.11 10.40
CA GLU A 62 -7.61 -5.45 11.66
C GLU A 62 -7.40 -4.31 12.67
N PRO A 63 -8.39 -3.97 13.50
CA PRO A 63 -8.28 -2.85 14.44
C PRO A 63 -7.35 -3.18 15.62
N PRO A 64 -6.82 -2.16 16.32
CA PRO A 64 -5.87 -2.37 17.38
C PRO A 64 -6.66 -2.64 18.66
N GLY A 65 -6.77 -3.92 19.04
CA GLY A 65 -7.29 -4.32 20.36
C GLY A 65 -8.48 -5.27 20.30
N SER A 66 -8.39 -6.28 21.17
CA SER A 66 -9.28 -7.40 21.50
C SER A 66 -10.07 -8.07 20.36
N ALA A 67 -10.18 -9.39 20.45
CA ALA A 67 -10.96 -10.24 19.55
C ALA A 67 -12.45 -9.85 19.39
N ASP A 68 -12.93 -8.85 20.15
CA ASP A 68 -14.29 -8.30 20.07
C ASP A 68 -14.44 -7.16 19.05
N SER A 69 -13.33 -6.56 18.60
CA SER A 69 -13.32 -5.61 17.49
C SER A 69 -12.97 -6.34 16.20
N LEU A 70 -13.85 -7.22 15.72
CA LEU A 70 -13.64 -7.95 14.46
C LEU A 70 -13.90 -7.08 13.21
N THR A 71 -14.19 -5.78 13.37
CA THR A 71 -14.52 -4.91 12.24
C THR A 71 -13.24 -4.43 11.58
N PRO A 72 -12.91 -4.86 10.35
CA PRO A 72 -11.72 -4.41 9.67
C PRO A 72 -11.81 -2.90 9.43
N LEU A 73 -10.77 -2.16 9.80
CA LEU A 73 -10.66 -0.74 9.56
C LEU A 73 -10.12 -0.50 8.14
N TRP A 74 -10.89 0.24 7.34
CA TRP A 74 -10.43 0.68 6.03
C TRP A 74 -9.28 1.69 6.18
N GLN A 75 -8.14 1.39 5.57
CA GLN A 75 -6.99 2.28 5.47
C GLN A 75 -6.97 2.92 4.08
N PRO A 76 -7.29 4.22 3.95
CA PRO A 76 -7.13 4.93 2.68
C PRO A 76 -5.64 5.11 2.38
N LEU A 77 -5.25 4.82 1.14
CA LEU A 77 -3.87 4.90 0.65
C LEU A 77 -3.82 5.61 -0.69
N ARG A 78 -2.65 6.15 -1.03
CA ARG A 78 -2.37 6.79 -2.32
C ARG A 78 -1.08 6.23 -2.90
N LEU A 79 -1.09 5.95 -4.20
CA LEU A 79 0.10 5.78 -5.01
C LEU A 79 0.49 7.10 -5.65
N HIS A 80 1.79 7.38 -5.69
CA HIS A 80 2.36 8.48 -6.45
C HIS A 80 3.62 8.03 -7.21
N TYR A 81 3.64 8.24 -8.53
CA TYR A 81 4.77 7.95 -9.39
C TYR A 81 5.46 9.21 -9.89
N ASN A 82 6.76 9.34 -9.62
CA ASN A 82 7.55 10.53 -9.97
C ASN A 82 8.43 10.37 -11.23
N GLY A 83 8.37 9.22 -11.93
CA GLY A 83 9.22 8.91 -13.08
C GLY A 83 10.35 7.91 -12.78
N SER A 84 10.61 7.61 -11.51
CA SER A 84 11.56 6.57 -11.08
C SER A 84 11.05 5.71 -9.92
N GLU A 85 10.22 6.29 -9.05
CA GLU A 85 9.75 5.67 -7.82
C GLU A 85 8.24 5.68 -7.76
N LEU A 86 7.67 4.59 -7.25
CA LEU A 86 6.28 4.46 -6.87
C LEU A 86 6.19 4.52 -5.35
N SER A 87 5.72 5.65 -4.84
CA SER A 87 5.52 5.88 -3.42
C SER A 87 4.13 5.41 -2.99
N ILE A 88 4.06 4.65 -1.90
CA ILE A 88 2.83 4.26 -1.22
C ILE A 88 2.69 5.14 0.01
N LEU A 89 1.65 5.96 0.02
CA LEU A 89 1.40 7.01 1.01
C LEU A 89 0.05 6.79 1.69
N MET A 90 -0.16 7.41 2.85
CA MET A 90 -1.49 7.52 3.43
C MET A 90 -2.40 8.34 2.51
N GLY A 91 -3.66 7.92 2.39
CA GLY A 91 -4.70 8.69 1.69
C GLY A 91 -5.20 9.85 2.55
N CYS A 92 -5.48 10.99 1.91
CA CYS A 92 -6.13 12.14 2.51
C CYS A 92 -7.62 11.90 2.77
#